data_AF-A0A131ZU03-F1
#
_entry.id   AF-A0A131ZU03-F1
#
_cell.length_a   1.000
_cell.length_b   1.000
_cell.length_c   1.000
_cell.angle_alpha   90.00
_cell.angle_beta   90.00
_cell.angle_gamma   90.00
#
_symmetry.space_group_name_H-M   'P 1'
#
loop_
_entity.id
_entity.type
_entity.pdbx_description
1 polymer ?
#
loop_
_entity_poly.entity_id
_entity_poly.type
_entity_poly.pdbx_seq_one_letter_code
_entity_poly.pdbx_strand_id
1 'polypeptide(L)'
;MSLKGNLGIGHTRYSTMGGADSVQLVQPFLVHTSYGTIAVAHNGELVNSNRLREKILANGVGLTTGSDSELITQALSMEPPEQFHEDYINAMCAEQDFNHLSINGHRRDQNGDSDNSIKHDDDKDDDDVGGRNNYLQRLKVKKRNQSFHHSPYAKQISRKEESFVARILHLMSLTPLSYSLVILHDECIYAVRDPFGNRPLCLGALVPPNTPLDGIESFNDVDGWVVSSESCSFPSVCARIYRDVMPGEIVKLEQYKPPKTLAVVPRPDSSPPAFCIFEYVYFARPDSMMEGQMVYTVRQKCGRQLAIEAPVVRSNCQTSDLIVAAVPESAIPAALGYAQETRLPYVEVFCKNRYVGKLLVQEPDQIENMKFPSHQNYLFQSFYYWPKNDEI
;
A
#
# COMPACT_ATOMS: atom_id res chain seq x y z
N MET A 1 -20.08 -12.90 -19.77
CA MET A 1 -19.39 -13.93 -18.96
C MET A 1 -19.78 -13.69 -17.51
N SER A 2 -20.32 -14.69 -16.81
CA SER A 2 -20.56 -14.58 -15.36
C SER A 2 -19.37 -15.25 -14.65
N LEU A 3 -18.56 -14.46 -13.96
CA LEU A 3 -17.56 -14.98 -13.03
C LEU A 3 -18.32 -15.48 -11.78
N LYS A 4 -18.11 -16.74 -11.40
CA LYS A 4 -18.75 -17.38 -10.25
C LYS A 4 -17.73 -17.52 -9.12
N GLY A 5 -18.21 -17.46 -7.89
CA GLY A 5 -17.39 -17.64 -6.69
C GLY A 5 -17.60 -16.51 -5.69
N ASN A 6 -17.08 -16.72 -4.48
CA ASN A 6 -17.25 -15.81 -3.34
C ASN A 6 -15.94 -15.07 -3.01
N LEU A 7 -14.85 -15.44 -3.71
CA LEU A 7 -13.52 -14.86 -3.61
C LEU A 7 -13.06 -14.43 -5.00
N GLY A 8 -12.34 -13.33 -5.07
CA GLY A 8 -11.76 -12.85 -6.31
C GLY A 8 -10.70 -11.79 -6.06
N ILE A 9 -9.74 -11.71 -6.98
CA ILE A 9 -8.74 -10.65 -7.02
C ILE A 9 -8.81 -10.00 -8.41
N GLY A 10 -8.48 -8.72 -8.47
CA GLY A 10 -8.51 -7.94 -9.70
C GLY A 10 -7.33 -6.99 -9.77
N HIS A 11 -6.99 -6.55 -10.98
CA HIS A 11 -5.90 -5.63 -11.20
C HIS A 11 -6.19 -4.68 -12.37
N THR A 12 -5.91 -3.39 -12.19
CA THR A 12 -5.93 -2.38 -13.25
C THR A 12 -4.50 -1.97 -13.56
N ARG A 13 -4.04 -2.21 -14.79
CA ARG A 13 -2.64 -1.97 -15.18
C ARG A 13 -2.42 -0.55 -15.69
N TYR A 14 -1.52 0.17 -15.02
CA TYR A 14 -0.80 1.28 -15.64
C TYR A 14 0.40 0.72 -16.41
N SER A 15 0.52 1.06 -17.70
CA SER A 15 1.60 0.50 -18.52
C SER A 15 2.94 1.13 -18.17
N THR A 16 3.78 0.41 -17.43
CA THR A 16 5.18 0.77 -17.16
C THR A 16 6.11 0.28 -18.29
N MET A 17 6.19 -1.05 -18.46
CA MET A 17 7.01 -1.72 -19.48
C MET A 17 6.15 -2.41 -20.55
N GLY A 18 6.60 -2.41 -21.81
CA GLY A 18 5.94 -3.10 -22.94
C GLY A 18 4.81 -2.30 -23.63
N GLY A 19 4.51 -1.09 -23.17
CA GLY A 19 3.42 -0.28 -23.73
C GLY A 19 2.02 -0.81 -23.39
N ALA A 20 1.01 -0.01 -23.77
CA ALA A 20 -0.40 -0.27 -23.46
C ALA A 20 -0.92 -1.56 -24.11
N ASP A 21 -0.37 -1.96 -25.25
CA ASP A 21 -0.87 -3.07 -26.07
C ASP A 21 -0.29 -4.45 -25.66
N SER A 22 0.57 -4.49 -24.65
CA SER A 22 1.15 -5.75 -24.14
C SER A 22 0.13 -6.55 -23.30
N VAL A 23 -0.78 -7.24 -23.98
CA VAL A 23 -1.80 -8.12 -23.37
C VAL A 23 -1.18 -9.23 -22.51
N GLN A 24 0.03 -9.69 -22.88
CA GLN A 24 0.79 -10.70 -22.13
C GLN A 24 1.14 -10.25 -20.70
N LEU A 25 1.09 -8.94 -20.41
CA LEU A 25 1.43 -8.36 -19.10
C LEU A 25 0.18 -8.04 -18.26
N VAL A 26 -1.01 -8.48 -18.68
CA VAL A 26 -2.26 -8.29 -17.93
C VAL A 26 -2.25 -9.21 -16.71
N GLN A 27 -2.65 -8.64 -15.57
CA GLN A 27 -2.75 -9.33 -14.29
C GLN A 27 -4.23 -9.53 -13.91
N PRO A 28 -4.57 -10.45 -12.99
CA PRO A 28 -3.69 -11.29 -12.17
C PRO A 28 -2.86 -12.30 -12.97
N PHE A 29 -1.61 -12.53 -12.57
CA PHE A 29 -0.79 -13.59 -13.14
C PHE A 29 -1.09 -14.91 -12.43
N LEU A 30 -1.31 -16.00 -13.18
CA LEU A 30 -1.78 -17.27 -12.64
C LEU A 30 -0.80 -18.40 -12.98
N VAL A 31 -0.46 -19.22 -11.98
CA VAL A 31 0.37 -20.42 -12.12
C VAL A 31 -0.29 -21.58 -11.39
N HIS A 32 -0.28 -22.75 -12.03
CA HIS A 32 -0.66 -24.01 -11.40
C HIS A 32 0.59 -24.71 -10.86
N THR A 33 0.59 -25.02 -9.57
CA THR A 33 1.69 -25.72 -8.90
C THR A 33 1.20 -27.06 -8.33
N SER A 34 2.12 -27.87 -7.81
CA SER A 34 1.79 -29.14 -7.14
C SER A 34 1.03 -28.97 -5.81
N TYR A 35 1.02 -27.77 -5.23
CA TYR A 35 0.32 -27.46 -3.98
C TYR A 35 -0.92 -26.59 -4.18
N GLY A 36 -1.24 -26.18 -5.41
CA GLY A 36 -2.49 -25.50 -5.72
C GLY A 36 -2.32 -24.47 -6.83
N THR A 37 -3.38 -23.73 -7.11
CA THR A 37 -3.29 -22.58 -8.02
C THR A 37 -2.89 -21.36 -7.23
N ILE A 38 -1.99 -20.55 -7.78
CA ILE A 38 -1.57 -19.27 -7.23
C ILE A 38 -1.92 -18.21 -8.26
N ALA A 39 -2.69 -17.19 -7.84
CA ALA A 39 -2.91 -16.00 -8.64
C ALA A 39 -2.42 -14.77 -7.88
N VAL A 40 -1.68 -13.88 -8.57
CA VAL A 40 -1.06 -12.70 -7.96
C VAL A 40 -1.47 -11.44 -8.72
N ALA A 41 -1.96 -10.46 -7.96
CA ALA A 41 -2.05 -9.07 -8.39
C ALA A 41 -0.97 -8.26 -7.66
N HIS A 42 -0.18 -7.51 -8.41
CA HIS A 42 1.00 -6.78 -7.94
C HIS A 42 0.94 -5.32 -8.37
N ASN A 43 1.04 -4.42 -7.39
CA ASN A 43 1.31 -3.01 -7.59
C ASN A 43 2.71 -2.72 -7.06
N GLY A 44 3.63 -2.33 -7.94
CA GLY A 44 5.03 -2.14 -7.59
C GLY A 44 6.00 -2.34 -8.74
N GLU A 45 7.28 -2.33 -8.39
CA GLU A 45 8.39 -2.61 -9.29
C GLU A 45 9.53 -3.27 -8.49
N LEU A 46 10.07 -4.37 -9.02
CA LEU A 46 11.19 -5.08 -8.40
C LEU A 46 12.52 -4.50 -8.88
N VAL A 47 13.22 -3.83 -7.96
CA VAL A 47 14.53 -3.21 -8.23
C VAL A 47 15.58 -4.25 -8.68
N ASN A 48 15.45 -5.49 -8.22
CA ASN A 48 16.36 -6.59 -8.53
C ASN A 48 15.77 -7.64 -9.50
N SER A 49 14.80 -7.25 -10.34
CA SER A 49 14.10 -8.12 -11.28
C SER A 49 15.04 -9.00 -12.12
N ASN A 50 16.13 -8.44 -12.66
CA ASN A 50 17.13 -9.20 -13.44
C ASN A 50 17.78 -10.34 -12.64
N ARG A 51 18.20 -10.06 -11.40
CA ARG A 51 18.83 -11.07 -10.54
C ARG A 51 17.82 -12.15 -10.13
N LEU A 52 16.58 -11.76 -9.86
CA LEU A 52 15.51 -12.72 -9.54
C LEU A 52 15.20 -13.61 -10.76
N ARG A 53 15.17 -13.02 -11.96
CA ARG A 53 14.97 -13.73 -13.23
C ARG A 53 16.04 -14.79 -13.46
N GLU A 54 17.32 -14.44 -13.32
CA GLU A 54 18.43 -15.40 -13.44
C GLU A 54 18.28 -16.55 -12.45
N LYS A 55 17.93 -16.25 -11.19
CA LYS A 55 17.71 -17.28 -10.17
C LYS A 55 16.56 -18.22 -10.54
N ILE A 56 15.44 -17.70 -11.04
CA ILE A 56 14.28 -18.52 -11.43
C ILE A 56 14.63 -19.39 -12.64
N LEU A 57 15.26 -18.83 -13.68
CA LEU A 57 15.68 -19.57 -14.87
C LEU A 57 16.71 -20.67 -14.54
N ALA A 58 17.65 -20.41 -13.62
CA ALA A 58 18.63 -21.39 -13.16
C ALA A 58 18.00 -22.60 -12.45
N ASN A 59 16.78 -22.46 -11.91
CA ASN A 59 16.00 -23.57 -11.35
C ASN A 59 15.17 -24.31 -12.40
N GLY A 60 15.37 -24.04 -13.70
CA GLY A 60 14.70 -24.72 -14.80
C GLY A 60 13.26 -24.23 -15.06
N VAL A 61 12.85 -23.11 -14.46
CA VAL A 61 11.51 -22.53 -14.65
C VAL A 61 11.52 -21.64 -15.88
N GLY A 62 10.67 -21.95 -16.87
CA GLY A 62 10.47 -21.11 -18.05
C GLY A 62 9.65 -19.85 -17.73
N LEU A 63 9.98 -18.74 -18.41
CA LEU A 63 9.28 -17.46 -18.28
C LEU A 63 8.64 -17.06 -19.61
N THR A 64 7.40 -16.62 -19.54
CA THR A 64 6.53 -16.28 -20.68
C THR A 64 6.56 -14.78 -20.99
N THR A 65 6.92 -13.97 -19.99
CA THR A 65 6.91 -12.52 -20.01
C THR A 65 8.18 -11.93 -19.40
N GLY A 66 8.31 -10.60 -19.50
CA GLY A 66 9.29 -9.82 -18.75
C GLY A 66 8.74 -9.25 -17.44
N SER A 67 7.49 -9.54 -17.05
CA SER A 67 6.84 -8.85 -15.93
C SER A 67 7.37 -9.27 -14.57
N ASP A 68 7.47 -8.32 -13.66
CA ASP A 68 7.73 -8.59 -12.25
C ASP A 68 6.67 -9.50 -11.63
N SER A 69 5.41 -9.36 -12.06
CA SER A 69 4.30 -10.19 -11.55
C SER A 69 4.50 -11.68 -11.86
N GLU A 70 5.03 -12.01 -13.05
CA GLU A 70 5.43 -13.39 -13.33
C GLU A 70 6.61 -13.82 -12.46
N LEU A 71 7.65 -13.00 -12.32
CA LEU A 71 8.79 -13.32 -11.45
C LEU A 71 8.35 -13.57 -10.00
N ILE A 72 7.46 -12.75 -9.47
CA ILE A 72 6.87 -12.88 -8.13
C ILE A 72 6.09 -14.19 -8.02
N THR A 73 5.22 -14.48 -8.99
CA THR A 73 4.39 -15.69 -8.96
C THR A 73 5.23 -16.96 -9.07
N GLN A 74 6.27 -16.94 -9.91
CA GLN A 74 7.20 -18.06 -10.05
C GLN A 74 8.08 -18.22 -8.80
N ALA A 75 8.52 -17.14 -8.17
CA ALA A 75 9.24 -17.20 -6.90
C ALA A 75 8.37 -17.78 -5.77
N LEU A 76 7.08 -17.44 -5.72
CA LEU A 76 6.12 -18.07 -4.80
C LEU A 76 5.88 -19.56 -5.11
N SER A 77 6.21 -20.00 -6.32
CA SER A 77 6.13 -21.40 -6.76
C SER A 77 7.45 -22.18 -6.52
N MET A 78 8.44 -21.56 -5.89
CA MET A 78 9.67 -22.24 -5.48
C MET A 78 9.54 -22.78 -4.07
N GLU A 79 10.23 -23.89 -3.78
CA GLU A 79 10.33 -24.40 -2.41
C GLU A 79 11.13 -23.44 -1.54
N PRO A 80 10.58 -22.97 -0.40
CA PRO A 80 11.32 -22.12 0.51
C PRO A 80 12.38 -22.94 1.25
N PRO A 81 13.55 -22.36 1.57
CA PRO A 81 14.50 -22.99 2.50
C PRO A 81 13.85 -23.34 3.85
N GLU A 82 14.29 -24.44 4.48
CA GLU A 82 13.73 -24.94 5.76
C GLU A 82 13.67 -23.86 6.85
N GLN A 83 14.64 -22.94 6.89
CA GLN A 83 14.68 -21.82 7.84
C GLN A 83 13.38 -20.99 7.86
N PHE A 84 12.74 -20.76 6.72
CA PHE A 84 11.53 -19.94 6.66
C PHE A 84 10.30 -20.64 7.27
N HIS A 85 10.31 -21.97 7.35
CA HIS A 85 9.31 -22.70 8.10
C HIS A 85 9.48 -22.47 9.61
N GLU A 86 10.73 -22.48 10.10
CA GLU A 86 11.04 -22.19 11.50
C GLU A 86 10.71 -20.74 11.87
N ASP A 87 11.04 -19.78 11.00
CA ASP A 87 10.74 -18.37 11.19
C ASP A 87 9.24 -18.11 11.35
N TYR A 88 8.40 -18.77 10.53
CA TYR A 88 6.94 -18.69 10.67
C TYR A 88 6.44 -19.29 11.99
N ILE A 89 6.93 -20.47 12.37
CA ILE A 89 6.56 -21.11 13.64
C ILE A 89 6.91 -20.21 14.83
N ASN A 90 8.10 -19.59 14.80
CA ASN A 90 8.54 -18.68 15.86
C ASN A 90 7.66 -17.42 15.93
N ALA A 91 7.26 -16.86 14.78
CA ALA A 91 6.34 -15.72 14.73
C ALA A 91 4.97 -16.07 15.35
N MET A 92 4.42 -17.24 15.03
CA MET A 92 3.15 -17.71 15.60
C MET A 92 3.20 -17.92 17.11
N CYS A 93 4.31 -18.43 17.65
CA CYS A 93 4.48 -18.63 19.09
C CYS A 93 4.58 -17.30 19.86
N ALA A 94 5.19 -16.27 19.27
CA ALA A 94 5.33 -14.96 19.91
C ALA A 94 3.98 -14.22 20.06
N GLU A 95 3.03 -14.39 19.14
CA GLU A 95 1.68 -13.80 19.24
C GLU A 95 0.84 -14.41 20.38
N GLN A 96 1.05 -15.69 20.71
CA GLN A 96 0.32 -16.35 21.80
C GLN A 96 0.72 -15.81 23.19
N ASP A 97 1.97 -15.38 23.36
CA ASP A 97 2.48 -14.79 24.60
C ASP A 97 1.97 -13.35 24.81
N PHE A 98 1.76 -12.58 23.73
CA PHE A 98 1.18 -11.22 23.81
C PHE A 98 -0.29 -11.20 24.27
N ASN A 99 -1.09 -12.18 23.83
CA ASN A 99 -2.48 -12.32 24.28
C ASN A 99 -2.59 -12.81 25.74
N HIS A 100 -1.55 -13.48 26.27
CA HIS A 100 -1.55 -13.96 27.66
C HIS A 100 -1.13 -12.87 28.67
N LEU A 101 -0.38 -11.86 28.22
CA LEU A 101 0.02 -10.69 29.03
C LEU A 101 -1.08 -9.63 29.14
N SER A 102 -1.98 -9.52 28.15
CA SER A 102 -3.07 -8.55 28.13
C SER A 102 -4.30 -8.98 28.96
N ILE A 103 -4.46 -10.29 29.26
CA ILE A 103 -5.57 -10.81 30.09
C ILE A 103 -5.27 -10.74 31.60
N ASN A 104 -3.99 -10.64 32.00
CA ASN A 104 -3.58 -10.62 33.41
C ASN A 104 -3.30 -9.22 33.99
N GLY A 105 -3.48 -8.15 33.19
CA GLY A 105 -3.17 -6.77 33.60
C GLY A 105 -4.31 -5.98 34.25
N HIS A 106 -5.50 -6.58 34.46
CA HIS A 106 -6.65 -5.88 35.08
C HIS A 106 -7.07 -6.55 36.39
N ARG A 107 -6.24 -6.42 37.42
CA ARG A 107 -6.64 -6.52 38.83
C ARG A 107 -5.52 -5.97 39.70
N ARG A 108 -5.87 -4.96 40.54
CA ARG A 108 -5.06 -4.28 41.59
C ARG A 108 -4.29 -3.05 41.08
N ASP A 109 -4.39 -1.84 41.62
CA ASP A 109 -4.95 -1.35 42.89
C ASP A 109 -5.48 0.09 42.73
N GLN A 110 -6.69 0.33 43.23
CA GLN A 110 -7.10 1.67 43.70
C GLN A 110 -6.66 1.74 45.17
N ASN A 111 -5.78 2.69 45.52
CA ASN A 111 -5.74 3.44 46.78
C ASN A 111 -4.44 4.24 46.93
N GLY A 112 -4.57 5.54 47.21
CA GLY A 112 -3.79 6.22 48.26
C GLY A 112 -2.48 6.91 47.88
N ASP A 113 -2.59 8.20 47.58
CA ASP A 113 -1.83 9.35 48.12
C ASP A 113 -0.31 9.28 48.42
N SER A 114 0.33 10.34 47.91
CA SER A 114 1.30 11.24 48.56
C SER A 114 2.81 10.92 48.52
N ASP A 115 3.48 11.85 47.86
CA ASP A 115 4.69 12.58 48.28
C ASP A 115 6.12 12.00 48.17
N ASN A 116 6.91 12.85 47.52
CA ASN A 116 8.30 13.23 47.79
C ASN A 116 9.51 12.46 47.27
N SER A 117 10.37 13.31 46.71
CA SER A 117 11.84 13.35 46.80
C SER A 117 12.65 12.78 45.64
N ILE A 118 13.09 13.76 44.84
CA ILE A 118 14.32 13.84 44.08
C ILE A 118 15.50 13.25 44.87
N LYS A 119 16.25 12.34 44.25
CA LYS A 119 17.71 12.24 44.43
C LYS A 119 18.40 11.95 43.10
N HIS A 120 19.35 12.83 42.79
CA HIS A 120 20.46 12.65 41.88
C HIS A 120 21.29 11.43 42.28
N ASP A 121 21.91 10.77 41.29
CA ASP A 121 23.32 10.44 41.35
C ASP A 121 23.88 10.36 39.92
N ASP A 122 24.95 11.13 39.72
CA ASP A 122 25.79 11.23 38.55
C ASP A 122 26.68 9.98 38.37
N ASP A 123 27.17 9.83 37.14
CA ASP A 123 28.56 9.51 36.78
C ASP A 123 28.78 8.30 35.83
N LYS A 124 29.27 8.71 34.65
CA LYS A 124 30.48 8.25 33.95
C LYS A 124 30.35 7.26 32.80
N ASP A 125 30.72 7.83 31.66
CA ASP A 125 31.22 7.23 30.43
C ASP A 125 32.41 6.29 30.71
N ASP A 126 32.39 5.13 30.06
CA ASP A 126 33.60 4.40 29.66
C ASP A 126 33.35 3.80 28.27
N ASP A 127 34.13 4.29 27.30
CA ASP A 127 34.30 3.73 25.97
C ASP A 127 35.16 2.45 26.07
N ASP A 128 34.68 1.31 25.56
CA ASP A 128 35.59 0.34 24.92
C ASP A 128 34.91 -0.50 23.84
N VAL A 129 35.70 -0.72 22.79
CA VAL A 129 35.39 -1.24 21.47
C VAL A 129 35.46 -2.77 21.47
N GLY A 130 34.39 -3.45 21.04
CA GLY A 130 34.49 -4.86 20.66
C GLY A 130 33.20 -5.67 20.74
N GLY A 131 32.27 -5.48 19.80
CA GLY A 131 31.00 -6.24 19.76
C GLY A 131 30.81 -7.01 18.45
N ARG A 132 31.47 -8.17 18.29
CA ARG A 132 31.06 -9.18 17.31
C ARG A 132 30.09 -10.16 17.99
N ASN A 133 28.94 -10.37 17.34
CA ASN A 133 28.02 -11.52 17.44
C ASN A 133 27.67 -12.04 18.84
N ASN A 134 26.48 -11.71 19.36
CA ASN A 134 25.75 -12.56 20.31
C ASN A 134 24.25 -12.16 20.40
N TYR A 135 23.45 -12.53 19.39
CA TYR A 135 21.98 -12.45 19.47
C TYR A 135 21.29 -13.82 19.70
N LEU A 136 22.03 -14.93 19.69
CA LEU A 136 21.48 -16.29 19.78
C LEU A 136 21.48 -16.94 21.18
N GLN A 137 21.75 -16.20 22.27
CA GLN A 137 21.95 -16.81 23.60
C GLN A 137 20.91 -16.49 24.68
N ARG A 138 19.78 -15.83 24.40
CA ARG A 138 18.78 -15.50 25.45
C ARG A 138 17.35 -16.02 25.27
N LEU A 139 17.13 -17.05 24.47
CA LEU A 139 15.84 -17.77 24.45
C LEU A 139 15.99 -19.20 24.95
N LYS A 140 16.03 -19.37 26.27
CA LYS A 140 15.75 -20.66 26.94
C LYS A 140 14.43 -20.54 27.70
N VAL A 141 13.31 -20.77 27.02
CA VAL A 141 12.00 -20.94 27.66
C VAL A 141 11.70 -22.43 27.80
N LYS A 142 11.31 -22.83 29.01
CA LYS A 142 11.05 -24.21 29.44
C LYS A 142 9.87 -24.82 28.67
N LYS A 143 10.12 -25.93 27.96
CA LYS A 143 9.07 -26.81 27.40
C LYS A 143 8.21 -27.39 28.53
N ARG A 144 6.90 -27.15 28.50
CA ARG A 144 5.89 -27.95 29.22
C ARG A 144 5.04 -28.68 28.19
N ASN A 145 5.14 -30.01 28.20
CA ASN A 145 4.33 -30.90 27.36
C ASN A 145 2.88 -30.93 27.88
N GLN A 146 1.94 -30.43 27.10
CA GLN A 146 0.53 -30.83 27.19
C GLN A 146 0.05 -31.25 25.80
N SER A 147 -0.26 -32.54 25.68
CA SER A 147 -0.73 -33.18 24.47
C SER A 147 -2.23 -32.91 24.27
N PHE A 148 -2.57 -31.97 23.40
CA PHE A 148 -3.93 -31.85 22.87
C PHE A 148 -4.12 -32.81 21.69
N HIS A 149 -5.10 -33.71 21.78
CA HIS A 149 -5.55 -34.50 20.64
C HIS A 149 -6.26 -33.57 19.64
N HIS A 150 -5.65 -33.36 18.47
CA HIS A 150 -6.23 -32.60 17.37
C HIS A 150 -6.46 -33.53 16.17
N SER A 151 -7.61 -33.36 15.51
CA SER A 151 -8.04 -34.12 14.33
C SER A 151 -6.96 -34.11 13.23
N PRO A 152 -6.69 -35.25 12.55
CA PRO A 152 -5.66 -35.35 11.50
C PRO A 152 -5.88 -34.38 10.32
N TYR A 153 -7.12 -33.98 10.05
CA TYR A 153 -7.45 -33.00 9.01
C TYR A 153 -6.95 -31.58 9.35
N ALA A 154 -7.03 -31.19 10.61
CA ALA A 154 -6.54 -29.89 11.09
C ALA A 154 -4.99 -29.78 11.03
N LYS A 155 -4.28 -30.90 11.26
CA LYS A 155 -2.82 -30.99 11.11
C LYS A 155 -2.34 -30.85 9.66
N GLN A 156 -3.14 -31.29 8.70
CA GLN A 156 -2.77 -31.21 7.29
C GLN A 156 -2.97 -29.81 6.70
N ILE A 157 -4.05 -29.12 7.14
CA ILE A 157 -4.30 -27.72 6.80
C ILE A 157 -3.21 -26.81 7.41
N SER A 158 -2.79 -27.05 8.67
CA SER A 158 -1.71 -26.26 9.29
C SER A 158 -0.40 -26.35 8.50
N ARG A 159 0.01 -27.56 8.10
CA ARG A 159 1.25 -27.76 7.31
C ARG A 159 1.23 -27.08 5.94
N LYS A 160 0.06 -27.03 5.30
CA LYS A 160 -0.08 -26.41 3.97
C LYS A 160 0.00 -24.88 4.08
N GLU A 161 -0.68 -24.31 5.07
CA GLU A 161 -0.61 -22.88 5.38
C GLU A 161 0.80 -22.47 5.84
N GLU A 162 1.41 -23.23 6.75
CA GLU A 162 2.81 -23.06 7.18
C GLU A 162 3.76 -23.04 5.98
N SER A 163 3.56 -23.94 5.01
CA SER A 163 4.36 -23.98 3.79
C SER A 163 4.14 -22.76 2.90
N PHE A 164 2.90 -22.26 2.77
CA PHE A 164 2.64 -21.12 1.90
C PHE A 164 3.15 -19.79 2.49
N VAL A 165 2.99 -19.58 3.79
CA VAL A 165 3.55 -18.38 4.45
C VAL A 165 5.07 -18.38 4.38
N ALA A 166 5.73 -19.54 4.53
CA ALA A 166 7.17 -19.66 4.32
C ALA A 166 7.60 -19.26 2.89
N ARG A 167 6.77 -19.54 1.86
CA ARG A 167 7.02 -19.06 0.48
C ARG A 167 6.91 -17.55 0.37
N ILE A 168 5.94 -16.93 1.03
CA ILE A 168 5.80 -15.47 1.08
C ILE A 168 7.02 -14.86 1.79
N LEU A 169 7.42 -15.39 2.94
CA LEU A 169 8.61 -14.91 3.66
C LEU A 169 9.88 -15.07 2.82
N HIS A 170 10.03 -16.18 2.10
CA HIS A 170 11.14 -16.37 1.19
C HIS A 170 11.13 -15.34 0.06
N LEU A 171 9.98 -15.10 -0.58
CA LEU A 171 9.82 -14.03 -1.59
C LEU A 171 10.26 -12.68 -1.02
N MET A 172 9.79 -12.33 0.18
CA MET A 172 10.12 -11.05 0.82
C MET A 172 11.62 -10.91 1.09
N SER A 173 12.32 -12.01 1.43
CA SER A 173 13.78 -12.02 1.59
C SER A 173 14.54 -11.80 0.26
N LEU A 174 13.94 -12.19 -0.87
CA LEU A 174 14.55 -12.08 -2.19
C LEU A 174 14.26 -10.74 -2.86
N THR A 175 13.28 -9.98 -2.38
CA THR A 175 12.75 -8.79 -3.05
C THR A 175 12.85 -7.56 -2.13
N PRO A 176 13.92 -6.75 -2.28
CA PRO A 176 14.09 -5.54 -1.51
C PRO A 176 13.25 -4.41 -2.13
N LEU A 177 11.95 -4.34 -1.81
CA LEU A 177 11.03 -3.27 -2.24
C LEU A 177 10.84 -3.23 -3.80
N SER A 178 9.82 -2.59 -4.39
CA SER A 178 8.65 -1.87 -3.87
C SER A 178 7.41 -2.64 -4.33
N TYR A 179 6.60 -3.17 -3.41
CA TYR A 179 5.40 -3.90 -3.80
C TYR A 179 4.29 -3.90 -2.76
N SER A 180 3.07 -3.95 -3.26
CA SER A 180 1.88 -4.44 -2.56
C SER A 180 1.27 -5.57 -3.39
N LEU A 181 1.01 -6.69 -2.73
CA LEU A 181 0.53 -7.90 -3.36
C LEU A 181 -0.82 -8.29 -2.79
N VAL A 182 -1.69 -8.76 -3.68
CA VAL A 182 -2.89 -9.52 -3.32
C VAL A 182 -2.77 -10.88 -3.99
N ILE A 183 -2.65 -11.92 -3.18
CA ILE A 183 -2.39 -13.29 -3.64
C ILE A 183 -3.62 -14.14 -3.30
N LEU A 184 -4.16 -14.84 -4.30
CA LEU A 184 -5.23 -15.82 -4.11
C LEU A 184 -4.63 -17.23 -4.15
N HIS A 185 -4.78 -17.97 -3.06
CA HIS A 185 -4.32 -19.35 -2.93
C HIS A 185 -5.19 -20.10 -1.91
N ASP A 186 -5.58 -21.34 -2.22
CA ASP A 186 -6.34 -22.23 -1.30
C ASP A 186 -7.56 -21.57 -0.64
N GLU A 187 -8.45 -20.95 -1.42
CA GLU A 187 -9.65 -20.26 -0.92
C GLU A 187 -9.36 -19.13 0.10
N CYS A 188 -8.12 -18.62 0.12
CA CYS A 188 -7.67 -17.53 0.97
C CYS A 188 -7.09 -16.40 0.12
N ILE A 189 -7.27 -15.16 0.59
CA ILE A 189 -6.57 -14.00 0.05
C ILE A 189 -5.47 -13.59 1.02
N TYR A 190 -4.26 -13.43 0.52
CA TYR A 190 -3.13 -12.89 1.27
C TYR A 190 -2.84 -11.48 0.77
N ALA A 191 -2.89 -10.51 1.68
CA ALA A 191 -2.48 -9.14 1.43
C ALA A 191 -1.06 -8.96 2.02
N VAL A 192 -0.11 -8.60 1.17
CA VAL A 192 1.31 -8.51 1.55
C VAL A 192 1.84 -7.15 1.15
N ARG A 193 2.51 -6.49 2.10
CA ARG A 193 3.17 -5.21 1.86
C ARG A 193 4.67 -5.35 2.09
N ASP A 194 5.47 -4.74 1.23
CA ASP A 194 6.93 -4.78 1.38
C ASP A 194 7.37 -4.21 2.76
N PRO A 195 8.53 -4.62 3.30
CA PRO A 195 8.99 -4.18 4.62
C PRO A 195 9.06 -2.66 4.82
N PHE A 196 9.31 -1.90 3.76
CA PHE A 196 9.38 -0.44 3.79
C PHE A 196 8.02 0.23 3.66
N GLY A 197 6.99 -0.51 3.24
CA GLY A 197 5.62 -0.02 3.09
C GLY A 197 5.47 0.97 1.94
N ASN A 198 6.19 0.79 0.84
CA ASN A 198 6.30 1.83 -0.18
C ASN A 198 5.02 2.03 -0.98
N ARG A 199 4.36 0.94 -1.39
CA ARG A 199 3.07 0.99 -2.10
C ARG A 199 1.91 0.93 -1.11
N PRO A 200 0.79 1.61 -1.40
CA PRO A 200 -0.36 1.61 -0.51
C PRO A 200 -1.14 0.30 -0.64
N LEU A 201 -1.63 -0.17 0.51
CA LEU A 201 -2.52 -1.32 0.62
C LEU A 201 -3.35 -1.16 1.89
N CYS A 202 -4.66 -1.24 1.76
CA CYS A 202 -5.60 -1.04 2.85
C CYS A 202 -6.69 -2.11 2.87
N LEU A 203 -7.22 -2.36 4.06
CA LEU A 203 -8.28 -3.30 4.34
C LEU A 203 -9.59 -2.55 4.53
N GLY A 204 -10.67 -3.12 4.02
CA GLY A 204 -12.03 -2.66 4.23
C GLY A 204 -12.93 -3.78 4.71
N ALA A 205 -13.94 -3.43 5.48
CA ALA A 205 -14.99 -4.33 5.92
C ALA A 205 -16.26 -4.07 5.11
N LEU A 206 -16.81 -5.12 4.49
CA LEU A 206 -18.11 -5.06 3.81
C LEU A 206 -19.20 -4.96 4.87
N VAL A 207 -20.02 -3.92 4.79
CA VAL A 207 -21.13 -3.73 5.72
C VAL A 207 -22.47 -4.07 5.07
N PRO A 208 -23.43 -4.58 5.87
CA PRO A 208 -24.77 -4.81 5.39
C PRO A 208 -25.40 -3.57 4.74
N PRO A 209 -26.31 -3.75 3.76
CA PRO A 209 -27.09 -2.65 3.21
C PRO A 209 -27.88 -1.95 4.33
N ASN A 210 -27.87 -0.61 4.34
CA ASN A 210 -28.50 0.26 5.34
C ASN A 210 -27.76 0.46 6.67
N THR A 211 -26.52 -0.01 6.82
CA THR A 211 -25.67 0.44 7.94
C THR A 211 -25.44 1.96 7.83
N PRO A 212 -25.70 2.74 8.91
CA PRO A 212 -25.48 4.18 8.91
C PRO A 212 -24.07 4.58 8.44
N LEU A 213 -23.96 5.77 7.85
CA LEU A 213 -22.67 6.37 7.50
C LEU A 213 -21.82 6.67 8.74
N ASP A 214 -22.51 7.01 9.83
CA ASP A 214 -21.90 7.45 11.07
C ASP A 214 -21.77 6.26 12.04
N GLY A 215 -20.65 5.55 11.91
CA GLY A 215 -20.16 4.60 12.91
C GLY A 215 -20.53 3.14 12.68
N ILE A 216 -19.55 2.34 12.24
CA ILE A 216 -19.52 0.93 12.64
C ILE A 216 -19.05 0.93 14.10
N GLU A 217 -19.94 0.67 15.05
CA GLU A 217 -19.54 0.53 16.46
C GLU A 217 -18.73 -0.75 16.70
N SER A 218 -18.88 -1.75 15.83
CA SER A 218 -18.17 -3.03 15.93
C SER A 218 -17.98 -3.71 14.57
N PHE A 219 -16.75 -4.13 14.26
CA PHE A 219 -16.43 -4.96 13.08
C PHE A 219 -16.79 -6.44 13.25
N ASN A 220 -17.63 -6.77 14.24
CA ASN A 220 -18.01 -8.16 14.54
C ASN A 220 -19.09 -8.70 13.58
N ASP A 221 -19.97 -7.82 13.06
CA ASP A 221 -21.05 -8.19 12.12
C ASP A 221 -20.82 -7.55 10.74
N VAL A 222 -19.84 -8.09 10.02
CA VAL A 222 -19.50 -7.65 8.65
C VAL A 222 -19.74 -8.79 7.66
N ASP A 223 -20.24 -8.46 6.47
CA ASP A 223 -20.56 -9.46 5.43
C ASP A 223 -19.29 -10.10 4.84
N GLY A 224 -18.16 -9.42 4.99
CA GLY A 224 -16.86 -9.90 4.53
C GLY A 224 -15.78 -8.82 4.58
N TRP A 225 -14.66 -9.13 3.94
CA TRP A 225 -13.47 -8.30 3.97
C TRP A 225 -12.95 -8.08 2.55
N VAL A 226 -12.47 -6.88 2.30
CA VAL A 226 -11.88 -6.47 1.03
C VAL A 226 -10.50 -5.88 1.26
N VAL A 227 -9.65 -5.98 0.26
CA VAL A 227 -8.33 -5.35 0.23
C VAL A 227 -8.19 -4.57 -1.07
N SER A 228 -7.61 -3.38 -1.01
CA SER A 228 -7.41 -2.52 -2.16
C SER A 228 -6.18 -1.63 -1.98
N SER A 229 -5.58 -1.17 -3.07
CA SER A 229 -4.52 -0.16 -3.00
C SER A 229 -5.03 1.18 -2.46
N GLU A 230 -6.31 1.51 -2.67
CA GLU A 230 -6.88 2.80 -2.26
C GLU A 230 -8.26 2.65 -1.61
N SER A 231 -8.48 3.42 -0.54
CA SER A 231 -9.75 3.40 0.21
C SER A 231 -10.93 3.98 -0.57
N CYS A 232 -10.68 4.81 -1.60
CA CYS A 232 -11.73 5.40 -2.44
C CYS A 232 -12.57 4.35 -3.18
N SER A 233 -12.06 3.12 -3.30
CA SER A 233 -12.77 1.98 -3.91
C SER A 233 -13.87 1.42 -3.01
N PHE A 234 -13.72 1.52 -1.69
CA PHE A 234 -14.60 0.87 -0.71
C PHE A 234 -16.06 1.35 -0.75
N PRO A 235 -16.38 2.66 -0.87
CA PRO A 235 -17.77 3.09 -0.96
C PRO A 235 -18.55 2.47 -2.13
N SER A 236 -17.86 2.13 -3.23
CA SER A 236 -18.50 1.54 -4.43
C SER A 236 -18.96 0.09 -4.21
N VAL A 237 -18.41 -0.59 -3.21
CA VAL A 237 -18.72 -1.98 -2.86
C VAL A 237 -19.35 -2.09 -1.47
N CYS A 238 -19.88 -0.99 -0.92
CA CYS A 238 -20.43 -0.93 0.44
C CYS A 238 -19.43 -1.39 1.51
N ALA A 239 -18.14 -1.08 1.32
CA ALA A 239 -17.11 -1.30 2.33
C ALA A 239 -16.77 -0.01 3.08
N ARG A 240 -16.34 -0.16 4.33
CA ARG A 240 -15.73 0.89 5.14
C ARG A 240 -14.26 0.59 5.36
N ILE A 241 -13.43 1.63 5.39
CA ILE A 241 -12.01 1.46 5.73
C ILE A 241 -11.89 0.88 7.15
N TYR A 242 -11.10 -0.18 7.28
CA TYR A 242 -10.75 -0.77 8.57
C TYR A 242 -9.40 -0.23 9.05
N ARG A 243 -8.35 -0.47 8.25
CA ARG A 243 -6.99 0.07 8.48
C ARG A 243 -6.11 -0.15 7.25
N ASP A 244 -4.98 0.54 7.21
CA ASP A 244 -3.88 0.20 6.30
C ASP A 244 -3.21 -1.12 6.69
N VAL A 245 -2.66 -1.84 5.70
CA VAL A 245 -1.76 -2.99 5.92
C VAL A 245 -0.40 -2.43 6.33
N MET A 246 0.17 -2.89 7.44
CA MET A 246 1.43 -2.35 7.96
C MET A 246 2.62 -2.69 7.06
N PRO A 247 3.70 -1.89 7.07
CA PRO A 247 4.94 -2.24 6.38
C PRO A 247 5.46 -3.62 6.81
N GLY A 248 5.71 -4.50 5.84
CA GLY A 248 6.18 -5.87 6.08
C GLY A 248 5.10 -6.86 6.54
N GLU A 249 3.84 -6.43 6.67
CA GLU A 249 2.76 -7.27 7.16
C GLU A 249 2.27 -8.26 6.09
N ILE A 250 2.04 -9.49 6.54
CA ILE A 250 1.33 -10.53 5.80
C ILE A 250 -0.03 -10.72 6.48
N VAL A 251 -1.11 -10.33 5.81
CA VAL A 251 -2.48 -10.49 6.30
C VAL A 251 -3.19 -11.59 5.51
N LYS A 252 -3.84 -12.50 6.22
CA LYS A 252 -4.72 -13.52 5.64
C LYS A 252 -6.18 -13.10 5.80
N LEU A 253 -6.92 -13.14 4.69
CA LEU A 253 -8.35 -12.97 4.63
C LEU A 253 -8.97 -14.33 4.30
N GLU A 254 -9.83 -14.79 5.20
CA GLU A 254 -10.60 -16.02 5.05
C GLU A 254 -12.10 -15.67 5.06
N GLN A 255 -12.90 -16.53 4.44
CA GLN A 255 -14.35 -16.37 4.43
C GLN A 255 -14.90 -16.36 5.87
N TYR A 256 -15.76 -15.38 6.17
CA TYR A 256 -16.44 -15.21 7.47
C TYR A 256 -15.54 -15.04 8.70
N LYS A 257 -14.25 -14.72 8.51
CA LYS A 257 -13.32 -14.48 9.61
C LYS A 257 -12.72 -13.08 9.48
N PRO A 258 -12.39 -12.43 10.61
CA PRO A 258 -11.65 -11.18 10.59
C PRO A 258 -10.27 -11.38 9.95
N PRO A 259 -9.66 -10.32 9.36
CA PRO A 259 -8.33 -10.39 8.78
C PRO A 259 -7.34 -10.73 9.88
N LYS A 260 -6.48 -11.70 9.62
CA LYS A 260 -5.49 -12.17 10.58
C LYS A 260 -4.09 -11.83 10.09
N THR A 261 -3.34 -11.12 10.90
CA THR A 261 -1.90 -10.95 10.70
C THR A 261 -1.20 -12.28 10.95
N LEU A 262 -0.39 -12.73 9.99
CA LEU A 262 0.34 -13.99 10.08
C LEU A 262 1.82 -13.77 10.43
N ALA A 263 2.39 -12.69 9.94
CA ALA A 263 3.75 -12.26 10.25
C ALA A 263 3.94 -10.78 9.91
N VAL A 264 4.94 -10.17 10.54
CA VAL A 264 5.44 -8.83 10.19
C VAL A 264 6.94 -8.92 10.00
N VAL A 265 7.41 -8.76 8.76
CA VAL A 265 8.83 -8.76 8.44
C VAL A 265 9.42 -7.41 8.82
N PRO A 266 10.41 -7.36 9.74
CA PRO A 266 11.02 -6.10 10.15
C PRO A 266 11.86 -5.51 9.01
N ARG A 267 12.04 -4.18 9.05
CA ARG A 267 12.96 -3.50 8.13
C ARG A 267 14.42 -3.79 8.52
N PRO A 268 15.33 -3.90 7.54
CA PRO A 268 16.77 -3.94 7.81
C PRO A 268 17.21 -2.75 8.66
N ASP A 269 18.06 -3.03 9.65
CA ASP A 269 18.70 -2.04 10.53
C ASP A 269 17.73 -1.07 11.25
N SER A 270 16.46 -1.48 11.43
CA SER A 270 15.40 -0.61 11.97
C SER A 270 15.22 0.72 11.20
N SER A 271 15.51 0.69 9.90
CA SER A 271 15.34 1.85 9.00
C SER A 271 13.93 2.45 9.08
N PRO A 272 13.73 3.75 8.79
CA PRO A 272 12.39 4.33 8.74
C PRO A 272 11.55 3.73 7.59
N PRO A 273 10.21 3.75 7.70
CA PRO A 273 9.35 3.42 6.57
C PRO A 273 9.57 4.39 5.41
N ALA A 274 9.40 3.92 4.18
CA ALA A 274 9.63 4.68 2.96
C ALA A 274 8.40 4.67 2.06
N PHE A 275 7.28 5.22 2.56
CA PHE A 275 6.04 5.38 1.79
C PHE A 275 6.26 6.27 0.56
N CYS A 276 5.67 5.90 -0.58
CA CYS A 276 5.84 6.66 -1.81
C CYS A 276 5.15 8.04 -1.75
N ILE A 277 5.94 9.11 -1.68
CA ILE A 277 5.42 10.49 -1.63
C ILE A 277 4.60 10.86 -2.87
N PHE A 278 4.88 10.23 -4.02
CA PHE A 278 4.15 10.50 -5.27
C PHE A 278 2.67 10.10 -5.22
N GLU A 279 2.28 9.20 -4.31
CA GLU A 279 0.87 8.91 -4.05
C GLU A 279 0.15 10.17 -3.54
N TYR A 280 0.74 10.87 -2.57
CA TYR A 280 0.21 12.13 -2.07
C TYR A 280 0.30 13.27 -3.08
N VAL A 281 1.38 13.34 -3.87
CA VAL A 281 1.57 14.42 -4.84
C VAL A 281 0.60 14.31 -6.01
N TYR A 282 0.39 13.10 -6.56
CA TYR A 282 -0.31 12.96 -7.84
C TYR A 282 -1.11 11.67 -8.02
N PHE A 283 -0.52 10.49 -7.78
CA PHE A 283 -1.10 9.22 -8.25
C PHE A 283 -2.43 8.87 -7.59
N ALA A 284 -2.50 8.99 -6.27
CA ALA A 284 -3.68 8.62 -5.53
C ALA A 284 -4.84 9.58 -5.81
N ARG A 285 -6.05 9.06 -5.70
CA ARG A 285 -7.25 9.89 -5.71
C ARG A 285 -7.30 10.78 -4.46
N PRO A 286 -7.80 12.03 -4.57
CA PRO A 286 -7.82 12.96 -3.46
C PRO A 286 -8.72 12.49 -2.29
N ASP A 287 -9.77 11.73 -2.56
CA ASP A 287 -10.69 11.17 -1.57
C ASP A 287 -10.18 9.86 -0.92
N SER A 288 -8.96 9.42 -1.25
CA SER A 288 -8.31 8.28 -0.60
C SER A 288 -7.72 8.66 0.76
N MET A 289 -7.84 7.74 1.71
CA MET A 289 -7.14 7.72 2.98
C MET A 289 -5.94 6.78 2.87
N MET A 290 -4.75 7.27 3.22
CA MET A 290 -3.50 6.50 3.20
C MET A 290 -2.70 6.88 4.44
N GLU A 291 -2.13 5.91 5.15
CA GLU A 291 -1.31 6.15 6.35
C GLU A 291 -1.99 7.11 7.36
N GLY A 292 -3.31 6.93 7.54
CA GLY A 292 -4.13 7.78 8.42
C GLY A 292 -4.38 9.21 7.94
N GLN A 293 -4.01 9.57 6.70
CA GLN A 293 -4.17 10.91 6.14
C GLN A 293 -4.99 10.91 4.85
N MET A 294 -5.88 11.89 4.71
CA MET A 294 -6.61 12.10 3.45
C MET A 294 -5.71 12.81 2.44
N VAL A 295 -5.60 12.25 1.23
CA VAL A 295 -4.76 12.80 0.15
C VAL A 295 -5.13 14.25 -0.17
N TYR A 296 -6.41 14.59 -0.24
CA TYR A 296 -6.90 15.95 -0.46
C TYR A 296 -6.30 16.95 0.54
N THR A 297 -6.39 16.62 1.83
CA THR A 297 -5.90 17.47 2.93
C THR A 297 -4.39 17.64 2.88
N VAL A 298 -3.65 16.57 2.54
CA VAL A 298 -2.19 16.65 2.37
C VAL A 298 -1.84 17.61 1.23
N ARG A 299 -2.47 17.47 0.06
CA ARG A 299 -2.24 18.37 -1.09
C ARG A 299 -2.58 19.83 -0.76
N GLN A 300 -3.66 20.06 -0.02
CA GLN A 300 -4.03 21.40 0.44
C GLN A 300 -2.99 22.00 1.40
N LYS A 301 -2.46 21.20 2.32
CA LYS A 301 -1.35 21.63 3.21
C LYS A 301 -0.08 21.95 2.41
N CYS A 302 0.27 21.14 1.41
CA CYS A 302 1.39 21.44 0.51
C CYS A 302 1.20 22.78 -0.21
N GLY A 303 -0.03 23.08 -0.65
CA GLY A 303 -0.38 24.37 -1.26
C GLY A 303 -0.18 25.56 -0.32
N ARG A 304 -0.60 25.43 0.94
CA ARG A 304 -0.35 26.45 1.98
C ARG A 304 1.15 26.63 2.23
N GLN A 305 1.87 25.53 2.37
CA GLN A 305 3.33 25.56 2.58
C GLN A 305 4.05 26.26 1.42
N LEU A 306 3.64 25.99 0.18
CA LEU A 306 4.17 26.66 -1.01
C LEU A 306 3.94 28.18 -0.98
N ALA A 307 2.80 28.64 -0.46
CA ALA A 307 2.54 30.07 -0.29
C ALA A 307 3.43 30.73 0.77
N ILE A 308 3.84 29.98 1.80
CA ILE A 308 4.75 30.46 2.85
C ILE A 308 6.20 30.52 2.32
N GLU A 309 6.63 29.50 1.59
CA GLU A 309 8.01 29.38 1.08
C GLU A 309 8.27 30.26 -0.14
N ALA A 310 7.27 30.37 -1.01
CA ALA A 310 7.31 31.16 -2.23
C ALA A 310 6.07 32.06 -2.34
N PRO A 311 5.93 33.03 -1.43
CA PRO A 311 4.85 34.00 -1.51
C PRO A 311 4.99 34.81 -2.79
N VAL A 312 3.86 35.20 -3.38
CA VAL A 312 3.86 36.20 -4.45
C VAL A 312 4.25 37.55 -3.84
N VAL A 313 5.55 37.82 -3.79
CA VAL A 313 6.11 39.14 -3.52
C VAL A 313 6.38 39.78 -4.87
N ARG A 314 5.85 40.98 -5.15
CA ARG A 314 6.56 41.91 -6.03
C ARG A 314 6.09 43.36 -6.00
N SER A 315 7.11 44.19 -6.24
CA SER A 315 7.21 45.64 -6.06
C SER A 315 6.40 46.51 -7.02
N ASN A 316 5.82 45.97 -8.09
CA ASN A 316 5.29 46.78 -9.21
C ASN A 316 3.90 46.36 -9.72
N CYS A 317 3.18 45.46 -9.05
CA CYS A 317 1.83 45.05 -9.41
C CYS A 317 0.91 45.21 -8.20
N GLN A 318 -0.26 45.83 -8.39
CA GLN A 318 -1.26 45.89 -7.33
C GLN A 318 -1.78 44.47 -7.07
N THR A 319 -1.80 44.07 -5.81
CA THR A 319 -2.25 42.73 -5.38
C THR A 319 -3.69 42.43 -5.80
N SER A 320 -4.48 43.45 -6.14
CA SER A 320 -5.86 43.35 -6.61
C SER A 320 -6.03 42.64 -7.97
N ASP A 321 -4.97 42.53 -8.78
CA ASP A 321 -5.06 41.94 -10.12
C ASP A 321 -4.65 40.46 -10.18
N LEU A 322 -4.29 39.89 -9.02
CA LEU A 322 -3.76 38.53 -8.95
C LEU A 322 -4.87 37.53 -8.61
N ILE A 323 -4.86 36.42 -9.36
CA ILE A 323 -5.73 35.27 -9.13
C ILE A 323 -4.87 34.02 -8.92
N VAL A 324 -5.43 33.04 -8.21
CA VAL A 324 -4.87 31.69 -8.13
C VAL A 324 -5.73 30.78 -8.99
N ALA A 325 -5.11 30.04 -9.91
CA ALA A 325 -5.78 29.06 -10.76
C ALA A 325 -5.03 27.74 -10.72
N ALA A 326 -5.74 26.62 -10.72
CA ALA A 326 -5.14 25.29 -10.78
C ALA A 326 -5.12 24.77 -12.22
N VAL A 327 -4.07 24.02 -12.57
CA VAL A 327 -4.14 23.11 -13.72
C VAL A 327 -4.88 21.84 -13.27
N PRO A 328 -6.08 21.56 -13.78
CA PRO A 328 -6.91 20.47 -13.30
C PRO A 328 -6.31 19.10 -13.66
N GLU A 329 -6.55 18.05 -12.87
CA GLU A 329 -7.45 18.01 -11.70
C GLU A 329 -6.69 17.90 -10.36
N SER A 330 -5.48 17.32 -10.38
CA SER A 330 -4.71 16.99 -9.17
C SER A 330 -4.23 18.20 -8.39
N ALA A 331 -3.99 19.34 -9.06
CA ALA A 331 -3.47 20.56 -8.42
C ALA A 331 -4.56 21.41 -7.74
N ILE A 332 -5.85 21.10 -7.93
CA ILE A 332 -6.96 21.88 -7.37
C ILE A 332 -6.85 22.03 -5.84
N PRO A 333 -6.64 20.96 -5.04
CA PRO A 333 -6.55 21.11 -3.58
C PRO A 333 -5.35 21.97 -3.16
N ALA A 334 -4.21 21.85 -3.86
CA ALA A 334 -3.02 22.65 -3.58
C ALA A 334 -3.23 24.13 -3.93
N ALA A 335 -3.86 24.44 -5.06
CA ALA A 335 -4.20 25.81 -5.44
C ALA A 335 -5.19 26.45 -4.45
N LEU A 336 -6.20 25.68 -3.99
CA LEU A 336 -7.11 26.15 -2.93
C LEU A 336 -6.35 26.42 -1.61
N GLY A 337 -5.41 25.55 -1.24
CA GLY A 337 -4.53 25.78 -0.09
C GLY A 337 -3.69 27.06 -0.22
N TYR A 338 -3.08 27.27 -1.39
CA TYR A 338 -2.29 28.46 -1.69
C TYR A 338 -3.14 29.74 -1.65
N ALA A 339 -4.33 29.71 -2.25
CA ALA A 339 -5.27 30.82 -2.25
C ALA A 339 -5.75 31.19 -0.84
N GLN A 340 -6.00 30.20 0.02
CA GLN A 340 -6.37 30.42 1.42
C GLN A 340 -5.25 31.11 2.22
N GLU A 341 -4.00 30.68 2.02
CA GLU A 341 -2.85 31.22 2.75
C GLU A 341 -2.53 32.66 2.30
N THR A 342 -2.56 32.90 0.98
CA THR A 342 -2.28 34.23 0.40
C THR A 342 -3.47 35.20 0.43
N ARG A 343 -4.68 34.68 0.70
CA ARG A 343 -5.97 35.40 0.61
C ARG A 343 -6.28 35.95 -0.79
N LEU A 344 -5.70 35.36 -1.83
CA LEU A 344 -6.01 35.68 -3.21
C LEU A 344 -7.27 34.93 -3.66
N PRO A 345 -8.07 35.50 -4.57
CA PRO A 345 -9.23 34.81 -5.13
C PRO A 345 -8.79 33.60 -5.96
N TYR A 346 -9.38 32.43 -5.68
CA TYR A 346 -9.27 31.26 -6.55
C TYR A 346 -10.28 31.38 -7.70
N VAL A 347 -9.80 31.21 -8.93
CA VAL A 347 -10.63 31.23 -10.14
C VAL A 347 -10.29 30.01 -10.99
N GLU A 348 -11.32 29.28 -11.41
CA GLU A 348 -11.16 28.18 -12.34
C GLU A 348 -10.97 28.73 -13.77
N VAL A 349 -9.74 28.69 -14.26
CA VAL A 349 -9.37 29.19 -15.60
C VAL A 349 -9.23 28.06 -16.61
N PHE A 350 -8.84 26.87 -16.13
CA PHE A 350 -8.58 25.70 -16.97
C PHE A 350 -9.67 24.67 -16.77
N CYS A 351 -10.26 24.19 -17.86
CA CYS A 351 -11.18 23.05 -17.86
C CYS A 351 -10.55 21.90 -18.66
N LYS A 352 -10.37 20.75 -18.02
CA LYS A 352 -9.85 19.56 -18.69
C LYS A 352 -10.92 18.96 -19.59
N ASN A 353 -10.59 18.75 -20.86
CA ASN A 353 -11.48 17.99 -21.75
C ASN A 353 -11.62 16.55 -21.22
N ARG A 354 -12.84 16.16 -20.84
CA ARG A 354 -13.15 14.83 -20.31
C ARG A 354 -13.23 13.76 -21.39
N TYR A 355 -13.38 14.14 -22.65
CA TYR A 355 -13.53 13.26 -23.80
C TYR A 355 -12.31 13.37 -24.70
N VAL A 356 -11.23 12.68 -24.31
CA VAL A 356 -10.03 12.55 -25.14
C VAL A 356 -10.10 11.21 -25.86
N GLY A 357 -10.40 11.24 -27.16
CA GLY A 357 -10.29 10.07 -28.03
C GLY A 357 -8.86 9.88 -28.55
N LYS A 358 -8.46 8.64 -28.82
CA LYS A 358 -7.24 8.38 -29.61
C LYS A 358 -7.44 8.98 -31.01
N LEU A 359 -6.49 9.79 -31.48
CA LEU A 359 -6.51 10.25 -32.87
C LEU A 359 -6.42 9.04 -33.81
N LEU A 360 -7.32 8.95 -34.79
CA LEU A 360 -7.18 8.00 -35.88
C LEU A 360 -5.99 8.43 -36.75
N VAL A 361 -5.14 7.49 -37.13
CA VAL A 361 -3.96 7.73 -37.96
C VAL A 361 -4.41 8.39 -39.27
N GLN A 362 -3.96 9.63 -39.51
CA GLN A 362 -4.18 10.38 -40.76
C GLN A 362 -2.85 10.55 -41.51
N GLU A 363 -2.93 10.66 -42.83
CA GLU A 363 -1.79 10.68 -43.77
C GLU A 363 -0.77 11.82 -43.50
N PRO A 364 0.50 11.63 -43.92
CA PRO A 364 1.66 12.37 -43.39
C PRO A 364 1.69 13.89 -43.69
N ASP A 365 0.93 14.37 -44.67
CA ASP A 365 1.13 15.70 -45.27
C ASP A 365 0.44 16.85 -44.52
N GLN A 366 -0.32 16.57 -43.45
CA GLN A 366 -1.00 17.59 -42.63
C GLN A 366 -0.28 17.88 -41.29
N ILE A 367 0.85 17.21 -41.02
CA ILE A 367 1.42 17.14 -39.66
C ILE A 367 2.42 18.27 -39.36
N GLU A 368 2.93 18.99 -40.35
CA GLU A 368 4.02 19.97 -40.12
C GLU A 368 3.63 21.24 -39.36
N ASN A 369 2.34 21.62 -39.33
CA ASN A 369 1.84 22.74 -38.52
C ASN A 369 1.04 22.31 -37.27
N MET A 370 0.92 21.00 -37.02
CA MET A 370 0.28 20.43 -35.82
C MET A 370 1.30 19.76 -34.87
N LYS A 371 2.59 20.01 -35.08
CA LYS A 371 3.69 19.50 -34.25
C LYS A 371 4.04 20.46 -33.13
N PHE A 372 3.11 20.54 -32.20
CA PHE A 372 3.29 21.16 -30.92
C PHE A 372 2.53 20.25 -29.92
N PRO A 373 3.24 19.59 -29.00
CA PRO A 373 3.48 18.15 -29.13
C PRO A 373 2.57 17.30 -28.24
N SER A 374 2.00 16.27 -28.86
CA SER A 374 1.14 15.22 -28.29
C SER A 374 1.77 14.35 -27.19
N HIS A 375 3.04 14.58 -26.86
CA HIS A 375 3.77 13.89 -25.80
C HIS A 375 4.54 14.92 -24.96
N GLN A 376 3.79 15.53 -24.03
CA GLN A 376 4.18 16.54 -23.02
C GLN A 376 4.72 17.87 -23.54
N ASN A 377 3.83 18.87 -23.67
CA ASN A 377 3.95 20.22 -23.08
C ASN A 377 2.97 21.18 -23.78
N TYR A 378 2.23 21.92 -22.96
CA TYR A 378 1.37 23.08 -23.26
C TYR A 378 1.27 23.50 -24.72
N LEU A 379 0.22 23.13 -25.45
CA LEU A 379 -0.23 23.93 -26.61
C LEU A 379 -1.75 24.00 -26.75
N PHE A 380 -2.20 25.25 -26.62
CA PHE A 380 -3.47 25.82 -27.04
C PHE A 380 -4.67 24.87 -27.00
N GLN A 381 -5.05 24.43 -25.81
CA GLN A 381 -6.46 24.21 -25.56
C GLN A 381 -7.07 25.58 -25.38
N SER A 382 -7.90 25.99 -26.33
CA SER A 382 -8.61 27.28 -26.37
C SER A 382 -8.87 27.82 -24.97
N PHE A 383 -8.02 28.74 -24.52
CA PHE A 383 -8.31 29.54 -23.34
C PHE A 383 -9.46 30.43 -23.74
N TYR A 384 -10.66 30.08 -23.33
CA TYR A 384 -11.74 31.04 -23.33
C TYR A 384 -11.42 32.04 -22.21
N TYR A 385 -10.73 33.12 -22.56
CA TYR A 385 -10.74 34.32 -21.76
C TYR A 385 -12.16 34.86 -21.82
N TRP A 386 -12.85 34.89 -20.67
CA TRP A 386 -14.09 35.65 -20.53
C TRP A 386 -13.69 37.10 -20.21
N PRO A 387 -13.70 38.03 -21.17
CA PRO A 387 -13.61 39.43 -20.82
C PRO A 387 -14.80 39.76 -19.93
N LYS A 388 -14.51 40.35 -18.78
CA LYS A 388 -15.49 41.13 -18.04
C LYS A 388 -15.83 42.33 -18.92
N ASN A 389 -16.87 42.22 -19.74
CA ASN A 389 -17.51 43.40 -20.32
C ASN A 389 -18.83 43.60 -19.59
N ASP A 390 -18.79 44.48 -18.60
CA ASP A 390 -19.87 45.45 -18.47
C ASP A 390 -19.67 46.44 -19.63
N GLU A 391 -20.39 46.22 -20.73
CA GLU A 391 -21.13 47.26 -21.46
C GLU A 391 -21.86 46.68 -22.69
N ILE A 392 -23.19 46.85 -22.63
CA ILE A 392 -24.29 46.59 -23.59
C ILE A 392 -24.84 45.17 -23.61
#